data_AF-A0A6J4HPV9-F1
#
_entry.id   AF-A0A6J4HPV9-F1
#
_cell.length_a   1.000
_cell.length_b   1.000
_cell.length_c   1.000
_cell.angle_alpha   90.00
_cell.angle_beta   90.00
_cell.angle_gamma   90.00
#
_symmetry.space_group_name_H-M   'P 1'
#
loop_
_entity.id
_entity.type
_entity.pdbx_description
1 polymer ?
#
loop_
_entity_poly.entity_id
_entity_poly.type
_entity_poly.pdbx_seq_one_letter_code
_entity_poly.pdbx_strand_id
1 'polypeptide(L)'
;MTAPRGRRSPSVRAATVRSLRPARRPGRPDNGTNAREDGEWSVASWDDLVRWVRVRYEVMAQDTHSLTFRLPTTGDRTQLVYVHHKGDVDGHDWLQIESPIGRLDEIDARRLLELAEDAVVGGAAAVGGVAVFRHATPLEDLSFVEFDAPFRLVTRIADQLEHALTGADKY
;
A
#
# COMPACT_ATOMS: atom_id res chain seq x y z
N MET A 1 39.94 40.09 -24.36
CA MET A 1 40.76 40.52 -23.20
C MET A 1 39.78 40.84 -22.08
N THR A 2 39.67 40.17 -20.94
CA THR A 2 40.70 39.64 -20.03
C THR A 2 40.02 38.71 -19.00
N ALA A 3 40.58 37.54 -18.70
CA ALA A 3 40.36 36.79 -17.44
C ALA A 3 41.57 37.04 -16.50
N PRO A 4 41.69 36.53 -15.24
CA PRO A 4 40.81 35.70 -14.41
C PRO A 4 40.78 36.12 -12.91
N ARG A 5 40.11 35.33 -12.04
CA ARG A 5 40.42 35.01 -10.60
C ARG A 5 39.22 34.22 -10.06
N GLY A 6 39.26 32.93 -9.73
CA GLY A 6 40.21 32.25 -8.86
C GLY A 6 39.70 32.28 -7.42
N ARG A 7 38.80 31.36 -7.03
CA ARG A 7 38.46 31.12 -5.61
C ARG A 7 38.60 29.64 -5.26
N ARG A 8 39.38 29.43 -4.20
CA ARG A 8 39.90 28.17 -3.67
C ARG A 8 38.86 27.46 -2.81
N SER A 9 38.82 26.14 -2.92
CA SER A 9 38.17 25.22 -1.99
C SER A 9 38.89 25.21 -0.63
N PRO A 10 38.19 25.09 0.50
CA PRO A 10 38.77 24.63 1.75
C PRO A 10 38.43 23.16 1.99
N SER A 11 39.46 22.32 2.03
CA SER A 11 39.45 20.98 2.60
C SER A 11 39.40 21.05 4.13
N VAL A 12 38.49 20.32 4.79
CA VAL A 12 38.54 20.13 6.25
C VAL A 12 38.32 18.65 6.61
N ARG A 13 39.47 18.04 6.94
CA ARG A 13 39.79 17.03 7.95
C ARG A 13 38.77 15.93 8.31
N ALA A 14 39.22 14.69 8.08
CA ALA A 14 38.69 13.44 8.59
C ALA A 14 38.68 13.38 10.13
N ALA A 15 37.56 12.90 10.70
CA ALA A 15 37.42 12.54 12.10
C ALA A 15 37.55 11.02 12.26
N THR A 16 38.43 10.62 13.18
CA THR A 16 38.79 9.24 13.51
C THR A 16 37.62 8.46 14.12
N VAL A 17 37.33 7.28 13.55
CA VAL A 17 36.34 6.32 14.05
C VAL A 17 36.92 5.58 15.27
N ARG A 18 36.32 5.77 16.44
CA ARG A 18 36.61 4.96 17.64
C ARG A 18 35.67 3.75 17.66
N SER A 19 36.22 2.57 17.43
CA SER A 19 35.52 1.29 17.48
C SER A 19 34.92 1.01 18.86
N LEU A 20 33.61 0.86 18.95
CA LEU A 20 32.92 0.32 20.14
C LEU A 20 32.66 -1.18 19.92
N ARG A 21 33.21 -2.02 20.80
CA ARG A 21 32.91 -3.46 20.86
C ARG A 21 31.44 -3.67 21.27
N PRO A 22 30.71 -4.64 20.70
CA PRO A 22 29.36 -4.94 21.13
C PRO A 22 29.36 -5.65 22.49
N ALA A 23 28.50 -5.20 23.40
CA ALA A 23 28.19 -5.92 24.63
C ALA A 23 27.34 -7.15 24.32
N ARG A 24 27.70 -8.31 24.88
CA ARG A 24 26.90 -9.55 24.83
C ARG A 24 25.55 -9.32 25.51
N ARG A 25 24.44 -9.61 24.83
CA ARG A 25 23.10 -9.64 25.44
C ARG A 25 22.93 -10.94 26.25
N PRO A 26 22.50 -10.90 27.52
CA PRO A 26 22.02 -12.07 28.24
C PRO A 26 20.63 -12.48 27.74
N GLY A 27 20.31 -13.78 27.85
CA GLY A 27 19.12 -14.42 27.29
C GLY A 27 17.79 -13.84 27.78
N ARG A 28 16.77 -13.94 26.91
CA ARG A 28 15.39 -13.56 27.21
C ARG A 28 14.64 -14.79 27.72
N PRO A 29 13.98 -14.73 28.89
CA PRO A 29 13.05 -15.77 29.31
C PRO A 29 11.75 -15.65 28.50
N ASP A 30 11.21 -16.80 28.16
CA ASP A 30 9.86 -17.00 27.64
C ASP A 30 8.85 -16.84 28.79
N ASN A 31 7.78 -16.06 28.59
CA ASN A 31 6.43 -16.28 29.12
C ASN A 31 5.51 -15.07 28.86
N GLY A 32 4.30 -15.35 28.36
CA GLY A 32 3.06 -14.86 28.97
C GLY A 32 2.60 -13.43 28.68
N THR A 33 1.52 -13.36 27.90
CA THR A 33 0.34 -12.49 28.06
C THR A 33 0.57 -11.08 28.63
N ASN A 34 0.43 -10.06 27.79
CA ASN A 34 0.06 -8.73 28.27
C ASN A 34 -0.90 -8.08 27.27
N ALA A 35 -2.19 -8.06 27.65
CA ALA A 35 -3.12 -7.04 27.22
C ALA A 35 -2.54 -5.66 27.57
N ARG A 36 -2.55 -4.73 26.62
CA ARG A 36 -2.32 -3.31 26.86
C ARG A 36 -3.46 -2.53 26.23
N GLU A 37 -4.24 -1.90 27.09
CA GLU A 37 -5.19 -0.84 26.74
C GLU A 37 -4.39 0.45 26.58
N ASP A 38 -4.22 0.87 25.33
CA ASP A 38 -4.07 2.25 24.86
C ASP A 38 -4.39 2.20 23.36
N GLY A 39 -5.13 3.18 22.83
CA GLY A 39 -5.79 3.14 21.52
C GLY A 39 -4.87 3.19 20.29
N GLU A 40 -4.00 2.19 20.14
CA GLU A 40 -3.21 1.91 18.96
C GLU A 40 -3.73 0.60 18.39
N TRP A 41 -4.67 0.69 17.46
CA TRP A 41 -5.17 -0.48 16.79
C TRP A 41 -4.04 -0.97 15.84
N SER A 42 -3.10 -1.79 16.34
CA SER A 42 -2.05 -2.41 15.53
C SER A 42 -2.65 -3.60 14.78
N VAL A 43 -2.52 -3.68 13.46
CA VAL A 43 -2.93 -4.89 12.73
C VAL A 43 -1.79 -5.89 12.81
N ALA A 44 -2.10 -7.13 13.14
CA ALA A 44 -1.15 -8.23 13.06
C ALA A 44 -1.71 -9.44 12.32
N SER A 45 -3.03 -9.48 12.06
CA SER A 45 -3.70 -10.63 11.45
C SER A 45 -4.76 -10.22 10.44
N TRP A 46 -5.07 -11.14 9.53
CA TRP A 46 -6.15 -10.99 8.55
C TRP A 46 -7.51 -10.76 9.22
N ASP A 47 -7.76 -11.44 10.33
CA ASP A 47 -9.01 -11.32 11.07
C ASP A 47 -9.20 -9.93 11.68
N ASP A 48 -8.12 -9.30 12.16
CA ASP A 48 -8.15 -7.92 12.65
C ASP A 48 -8.49 -6.94 11.52
N LEU A 49 -7.90 -7.15 10.34
CA LEU A 49 -8.20 -6.36 9.14
C LEU A 49 -9.66 -6.45 8.74
N VAL A 50 -10.19 -7.67 8.67
CA VAL A 50 -11.60 -7.92 8.35
C VAL A 50 -12.52 -7.24 9.36
N ARG A 51 -12.23 -7.35 10.66
CA ARG A 51 -13.01 -6.66 11.70
C ARG A 51 -12.98 -5.15 11.55
N TRP A 52 -11.80 -4.58 11.29
CA TRP A 52 -11.63 -3.14 11.15
C TRP A 52 -12.40 -2.56 9.96
N VAL A 53 -12.35 -3.24 8.80
CA VAL A 53 -13.08 -2.84 7.59
C VAL A 53 -14.59 -2.93 7.82
N ARG A 54 -15.08 -4.03 8.40
CA ARG A 54 -16.52 -4.27 8.63
C ARG A 54 -17.19 -3.20 9.49
N VAL A 55 -16.45 -2.59 10.42
CA VAL A 55 -16.98 -1.51 11.28
C VAL A 55 -17.09 -0.18 10.53
N ARG A 56 -16.35 0.00 9.43
CA ARG A 56 -16.17 1.30 8.76
C ARG A 56 -16.80 1.38 7.38
N TYR A 57 -16.93 0.25 6.69
CA TYR A 57 -17.32 0.22 5.28
C TYR A 57 -18.43 -0.80 5.03
N GLU A 58 -19.19 -0.54 3.96
CA GLU A 58 -20.19 -1.48 3.46
C GLU A 58 -19.48 -2.67 2.80
N VAL A 59 -19.45 -3.81 3.50
CA VAL A 59 -18.85 -5.06 2.98
C VAL A 59 -19.82 -5.75 2.03
N MET A 60 -19.35 -6.00 0.81
CA MET A 60 -20.10 -6.62 -0.28
C MET A 60 -19.95 -8.13 -0.31
N ALA A 61 -18.72 -8.60 -0.11
CA ALA A 61 -18.39 -10.00 -0.14
C ALA A 61 -17.23 -10.27 0.80
N GLN A 62 -17.20 -11.47 1.37
CA GLN A 62 -16.06 -11.96 2.12
C GLN A 62 -15.99 -13.47 1.96
N ASP A 63 -14.78 -13.97 1.74
CA ASP A 63 -14.44 -15.38 1.88
C ASP A 63 -13.28 -15.54 2.88
N THR A 64 -12.71 -16.74 2.95
CA THR A 64 -11.61 -17.06 3.86
C THR A 64 -10.38 -16.18 3.64
N HIS A 65 -10.09 -15.80 2.39
CA HIS A 65 -8.86 -15.10 1.98
C HIS A 65 -9.14 -13.82 1.19
N SER A 66 -10.39 -13.35 1.14
CA SER A 66 -10.74 -12.13 0.43
C SER A 66 -11.84 -11.33 1.12
N LEU A 67 -11.80 -10.03 0.89
CA LEU A 67 -12.77 -9.07 1.37
C LEU A 67 -13.03 -8.03 0.28
N THR A 68 -14.30 -7.79 -0.01
CA THR A 68 -14.73 -6.73 -0.93
C THR A 68 -15.61 -5.74 -0.20
N PHE A 69 -15.33 -4.45 -0.35
CA PHE A 69 -16.11 -3.38 0.27
C PHE A 69 -16.17 -2.15 -0.63
N ARG A 70 -17.15 -1.28 -0.37
CA ARG A 70 -17.26 0.03 -1.03
C ARG A 70 -16.53 1.10 -0.22
N LEU A 71 -15.65 1.82 -0.90
CA LEU A 71 -15.03 3.03 -0.37
C LEU A 71 -15.78 4.25 -0.89
N PRO A 72 -16.35 5.09 0.00
CA PRO A 72 -16.85 6.40 -0.39
C PRO A 72 -15.72 7.26 -0.98
N THR A 73 -15.96 7.85 -2.14
CA THR A 73 -15.03 8.77 -2.81
C THR A 73 -15.57 10.20 -2.76
N THR A 74 -15.48 10.97 -3.83
CA THR A 74 -15.95 12.37 -3.85
C THR A 74 -17.43 12.44 -4.22
N GLY A 75 -18.22 13.14 -3.41
CA GLY A 75 -19.67 13.23 -3.60
C GLY A 75 -20.38 11.94 -3.20
N ASP A 76 -21.39 11.53 -3.98
CA ASP A 76 -22.16 10.30 -3.75
C ASP A 76 -21.54 9.05 -4.40
N ARG A 77 -20.33 9.19 -4.94
CA ARG A 77 -19.61 8.12 -5.63
C ARG A 77 -18.99 7.14 -4.63
N THR A 78 -18.98 5.86 -5.00
CA THR A 78 -18.29 4.81 -4.26
C THR A 78 -17.53 3.94 -5.22
N GLN A 79 -16.40 3.40 -4.78
CA GLN A 79 -15.61 2.50 -5.60
C GLN A 79 -15.36 1.18 -4.89
N LEU A 80 -15.30 0.10 -5.66
CA LEU A 80 -15.03 -1.22 -5.12
C LEU A 80 -13.54 -1.38 -4.76
N VAL A 81 -13.31 -1.97 -3.60
CA VAL A 81 -11.99 -2.37 -3.11
C VAL A 81 -12.01 -3.86 -2.85
N TYR A 82 -11.05 -4.57 -3.42
CA TYR A 82 -10.79 -5.98 -3.17
C TYR A 82 -9.50 -6.09 -2.36
N VAL A 83 -9.54 -6.83 -1.26
CA VAL A 83 -8.35 -7.16 -0.48
C VAL A 83 -8.23 -8.67 -0.46
N HIS A 84 -7.08 -9.16 -0.87
CA HIS A 84 -6.75 -10.58 -0.88
C HIS A 84 -5.64 -10.85 0.12
N HIS A 85 -5.89 -11.80 1.03
CA HIS A 85 -4.85 -12.41 1.84
C HIS A 85 -4.07 -13.41 0.98
N LYS A 86 -2.78 -13.15 0.76
CA LYS A 86 -1.91 -14.00 -0.06
C LYS A 86 -1.16 -15.05 0.75
N GLY A 87 -1.23 -14.97 2.08
CA GLY A 87 -0.54 -15.86 2.98
C GLY A 87 0.97 -15.59 3.02
N ASP A 88 1.70 -16.56 3.57
CA ASP A 88 3.16 -16.50 3.68
C ASP A 88 3.82 -16.58 2.30
N VAL A 89 4.59 -15.56 1.95
CA VAL A 89 5.46 -15.50 0.78
C VAL A 89 6.82 -14.98 1.22
N ASP A 90 7.86 -15.79 1.03
CA ASP A 90 9.23 -15.52 1.48
C ASP A 90 9.35 -15.24 2.99
N GLY A 91 8.52 -15.91 3.80
CA GLY A 91 8.56 -15.80 5.27
C GLY A 91 7.86 -14.58 5.83
N HIS A 92 7.06 -13.90 5.01
CA HIS A 92 6.26 -12.73 5.38
C HIS A 92 4.81 -12.99 4.99
N ASP A 93 3.84 -12.58 5.81
CA ASP A 93 2.42 -12.68 5.45
C ASP A 93 2.02 -11.49 4.57
N TRP A 94 1.35 -11.72 3.44
CA TRP A 94 1.08 -10.69 2.43
C TRP A 94 -0.41 -10.41 2.24
N LEU A 95 -0.70 -9.15 1.95
CA LEU A 95 -1.98 -8.71 1.43
C LEU A 95 -1.82 -8.04 0.06
N GLN A 96 -2.86 -8.14 -0.75
CA GLN A 96 -2.96 -7.46 -2.04
C GLN A 96 -4.27 -6.70 -2.11
N ILE A 97 -4.18 -5.40 -2.34
CA ILE A 97 -5.31 -4.50 -2.55
C ILE A 97 -5.48 -4.29 -4.04
N GLU A 98 -6.71 -4.34 -4.52
CA GLU A 98 -7.08 -4.10 -5.91
C GLU A 98 -8.32 -3.21 -5.99
N SER A 99 -8.39 -2.40 -7.04
CA SER A 99 -9.60 -1.67 -7.40
C SER A 99 -9.79 -1.73 -8.92
N PRO A 100 -11.00 -2.05 -9.41
CA PRO A 100 -11.29 -2.19 -10.82
C PRO A 100 -11.27 -0.82 -11.51
N ILE A 101 -10.87 -0.84 -12.79
CA ILE A 101 -10.81 0.33 -13.67
C ILE A 101 -11.84 0.18 -14.80
N GLY A 102 -11.90 -1.00 -15.41
CA GLY A 102 -12.76 -1.24 -16.57
C GLY A 102 -12.53 -2.60 -17.21
N ARG A 103 -13.42 -2.99 -18.11
CA ARG A 103 -13.25 -4.20 -18.92
C ARG A 103 -12.04 -4.03 -19.85
N LEU A 104 -11.16 -5.03 -19.90
CA LEU A 104 -9.91 -4.94 -20.65
C LEU A 104 -10.13 -4.78 -22.16
N ASP A 105 -11.23 -5.32 -22.68
CA ASP A 105 -11.67 -5.21 -24.06
C ASP A 105 -12.39 -3.89 -24.39
N GLU A 106 -12.69 -3.06 -23.38
CA GLU A 106 -13.36 -1.76 -23.54
C GLU A 106 -12.41 -0.57 -23.33
N ILE A 107 -11.16 -0.81 -22.92
CA ILE A 107 -10.18 0.25 -22.63
C ILE A 107 -8.90 0.11 -23.47
N ASP A 108 -8.23 1.24 -23.72
CA ASP A 108 -6.89 1.23 -24.32
C ASP A 108 -5.84 0.86 -23.25
N ALA A 109 -5.38 -0.40 -23.30
CA ALA A 109 -4.40 -0.94 -22.37
C ALA A 109 -3.03 -0.24 -22.45
N ARG A 110 -2.62 0.27 -23.62
CA ARG A 110 -1.38 1.03 -23.73
C ARG A 110 -1.55 2.36 -23.01
N ARG A 111 -2.65 3.06 -23.27
CA ARG A 111 -2.95 4.33 -22.61
C ARG A 111 -3.05 4.19 -21.10
N LEU A 112 -3.63 3.10 -20.61
CA LEU A 112 -3.67 2.75 -19.18
C LEU A 112 -2.26 2.70 -18.58
N LEU A 113 -1.32 2.01 -19.21
CA LEU A 113 0.05 1.88 -18.70
C LEU A 113 0.80 3.22 -18.71
N GLU A 114 0.60 4.04 -19.75
CA GLU A 114 1.16 5.40 -19.81
C GLU A 114 0.59 6.31 -18.71
N LEU A 115 -0.70 6.21 -18.41
CA LEU A 115 -1.33 6.98 -17.33
C LEU A 115 -0.90 6.52 -15.93
N ALA A 116 -0.52 5.24 -15.79
CA ALA A 116 -0.10 4.66 -14.52
C ALA A 116 1.39 4.89 -14.19
N GLU A 117 2.18 5.46 -15.11
CA GLU A 117 3.64 5.62 -14.98
C GLU A 117 4.06 6.37 -13.72
N ASP A 118 3.35 7.45 -13.37
CA ASP A 118 3.70 8.31 -12.23
C ASP A 118 3.11 7.82 -10.89
N ALA A 119 2.55 6.61 -10.85
CA ALA A 119 1.96 6.08 -9.63
C ALA A 119 3.04 5.78 -8.58
N VAL A 120 2.93 6.45 -7.43
CA VAL A 120 3.87 6.29 -6.30
C VAL A 120 3.86 4.88 -5.73
N VAL A 121 2.71 4.19 -5.78
CA VAL A 121 2.55 2.81 -5.34
C VAL A 121 1.64 2.05 -6.28
N GLY A 122 1.89 0.74 -6.39
CA GLY A 122 1.05 -0.18 -7.14
C GLY A 122 1.32 -0.15 -8.64
N GLY A 123 0.39 -0.71 -9.40
CA GLY A 123 0.45 -0.78 -10.85
C GLY A 123 -0.81 -1.37 -11.46
N ALA A 124 -0.98 -1.18 -12.76
CA ALA A 124 -2.07 -1.77 -13.51
C ALA A 124 -1.81 -3.27 -13.78
N ALA A 125 -2.88 -4.07 -13.70
CA ALA A 125 -2.85 -5.48 -14.03
C ALA A 125 -4.15 -5.90 -14.72
N ALA A 126 -4.12 -7.03 -15.42
CA ALA A 126 -5.32 -7.69 -15.94
C ALA A 126 -5.69 -8.88 -15.05
N VAL A 127 -6.93 -8.89 -14.55
CA VAL A 127 -7.48 -9.97 -13.72
C VAL A 127 -8.87 -10.35 -14.25
N GLY A 128 -9.03 -11.59 -14.73
CA GLY A 128 -10.34 -12.08 -15.17
C GLY A 128 -11.01 -11.26 -16.29
N GLY A 129 -10.21 -10.63 -17.17
CA GLY A 129 -10.72 -9.74 -18.23
C GLY A 129 -11.10 -8.32 -17.76
N VAL A 130 -10.76 -7.96 -16.53
CA VAL A 130 -10.91 -6.61 -15.98
C VAL A 130 -9.51 -6.03 -15.76
N ALA A 131 -9.31 -4.78 -16.17
CA ALA A 131 -8.14 -4.03 -15.76
C ALA A 131 -8.35 -3.53 -14.33
N VAL A 132 -7.36 -3.76 -13.48
CA VAL A 132 -7.36 -3.36 -12.08
C VAL A 132 -6.11 -2.54 -11.81
N PHE A 133 -6.20 -1.61 -10.86
CA PHE A 133 -5.03 -1.04 -10.21
C PHE A 133 -4.80 -1.79 -8.91
N ARG A 134 -3.57 -2.24 -8.64
CA ARG A 134 -3.28 -3.06 -7.45
C ARG A 134 -1.98 -2.72 -6.76
N HIS A 135 -1.93 -2.98 -5.47
CA HIS A 135 -0.74 -2.85 -4.63
C HIS A 135 -0.66 -4.05 -3.67
N ALA A 136 0.55 -4.50 -3.38
CA ALA A 136 0.79 -5.55 -2.40
C ALA A 136 1.70 -5.01 -1.29
N THR A 137 1.41 -5.38 -0.05
CA THR A 137 2.20 -5.00 1.13
C THR A 137 2.23 -6.17 2.12
N PRO A 138 3.30 -6.31 2.91
CA PRO A 138 3.27 -7.20 4.06
C PRO A 138 2.14 -6.81 5.02
N LEU A 139 1.51 -7.81 5.61
CA LEU A 139 0.50 -7.69 6.65
C LEU A 139 1.13 -7.67 8.05
N GLU A 140 2.29 -8.29 8.21
CA GLU A 140 3.08 -8.22 9.43
C GLU A 140 3.39 -6.77 9.82
N ASP A 141 3.23 -6.46 11.10
CA ASP A 141 3.50 -5.14 11.70
C ASP A 141 2.77 -3.94 11.06
N LEU A 142 1.82 -4.17 10.13
CA LEU A 142 1.07 -3.10 9.47
C LEU A 142 0.07 -2.49 10.45
N SER A 143 0.15 -1.20 10.76
CA SER A 143 -0.92 -0.54 11.54
C SER A 143 -2.15 -0.22 10.67
N PHE A 144 -3.34 -0.03 11.25
CA PHE A 144 -4.51 0.33 10.43
C PHE A 144 -4.35 1.69 9.75
N VAL A 145 -3.58 2.60 10.34
CA VAL A 145 -3.26 3.89 9.71
C VAL A 145 -2.39 3.66 8.48
N GLU A 146 -1.42 2.75 8.56
CA GLU A 146 -0.58 2.37 7.43
C GLU A 146 -1.32 1.53 6.38
N PHE A 147 -2.36 0.79 6.76
CA PHE A 147 -3.26 0.12 5.81
C PHE A 147 -4.20 1.12 5.09
N ASP A 148 -4.66 2.15 5.80
CA ASP A 148 -5.65 3.11 5.28
C ASP A 148 -5.12 3.91 4.08
N ALA A 149 -3.84 4.31 4.11
CA ALA A 149 -3.26 5.09 3.03
C ALA A 149 -3.14 4.32 1.69
N PRO A 150 -2.58 3.09 1.62
CA PRO A 150 -2.47 2.31 0.40
C PRO A 150 -3.79 2.04 -0.31
N PHE A 151 -4.84 1.57 0.39
CA PHE A 151 -6.09 1.26 -0.33
C PHE A 151 -6.77 2.52 -0.83
N ARG A 152 -6.75 3.63 -0.07
CA ARG A 152 -7.28 4.92 -0.56
C ARG A 152 -6.53 5.38 -1.81
N LEU A 153 -5.21 5.22 -1.83
CA LEU A 153 -4.38 5.60 -2.96
C LEU A 153 -4.68 4.73 -4.19
N VAL A 154 -4.75 3.40 -4.02
CA VAL A 154 -5.12 2.45 -5.07
C VAL A 154 -6.49 2.78 -5.65
N THR A 155 -7.50 2.99 -4.80
CA THR A 155 -8.86 3.30 -5.23
C THR A 155 -8.95 4.64 -5.94
N ARG A 156 -8.30 5.68 -5.41
CA ARG A 156 -8.27 7.01 -6.06
C ARG A 156 -7.60 6.96 -7.43
N ILE A 157 -6.53 6.18 -7.57
CA ILE A 157 -5.86 6.03 -8.87
C ILE A 157 -6.75 5.24 -9.84
N ALA A 158 -7.38 4.16 -9.39
CA ALA A 158 -8.31 3.38 -10.21
C ALA A 158 -9.48 4.25 -10.72
N ASP A 159 -10.07 5.09 -9.87
CA ASP A 159 -11.11 6.06 -10.22
C ASP A 159 -10.65 7.02 -11.33
N GLN A 160 -9.46 7.60 -11.16
CA GLN A 160 -8.89 8.54 -12.13
C GLN A 160 -8.61 7.85 -13.48
N LEU A 161 -8.12 6.62 -13.44
CA LEU A 161 -7.87 5.82 -14.64
C LEU A 161 -9.17 5.43 -15.34
N GLU A 162 -10.20 5.04 -14.59
CA GLU A 162 -11.52 4.72 -15.14
C GLU A 162 -12.09 5.93 -15.87
N HIS A 163 -12.10 7.08 -15.20
CA HIS A 163 -12.61 8.32 -15.77
C HIS A 163 -11.86 8.71 -17.05
N ALA A 164 -10.53 8.62 -17.03
CA ALA A 164 -9.69 8.98 -18.17
C ALA A 164 -9.83 8.02 -19.36
N LEU A 165 -10.12 6.74 -19.13
CA LEU A 165 -10.15 5.70 -20.17
C LEU A 165 -11.55 5.42 -20.70
N THR A 166 -12.58 5.56 -19.87
CA THR A 166 -13.96 5.19 -20.21
C THR A 166 -14.90 6.40 -20.29
N GLY A 167 -14.54 7.53 -19.65
CA GLY A 167 -15.44 8.66 -19.44
C GLY A 167 -16.65 8.34 -18.56
N ALA A 168 -16.67 7.17 -17.92
CA ALA A 168 -17.76 6.66 -17.11
C ALA A 168 -17.38 6.58 -15.62
N ASP A 169 -18.39 6.27 -14.82
CA ASP A 169 -18.32 6.02 -13.37
C ASP A 169 -19.17 4.79 -13.09
N LYS A 170 -18.59 3.61 -13.30
CA LYS A 170 -19.26 2.32 -13.28
C LYS A 170 -18.68 1.36 -12.23
N TYR A 171 -17.48 1.62 -11.70
CA TYR A 171 -16.69 0.65 -10.93
C TYR A 171 -16.31 1.12 -9.52
#